data_AF-A0A7J8QDZ8-F1
#
_entry.id   AF-A0A7J8QDZ8-F1
#
_cell.length_a   1.000
_cell.length_b   1.000
_cell.length_c   1.000
_cell.angle_alpha   90.00
_cell.angle_beta   90.00
_cell.angle_gamma   90.00
#
_symmetry.space_group_name_H-M   'P 1'
#
loop_
_entity.id
_entity.type
_entity.pdbx_description
1 polymer ?
#
loop_
_entity_poly.entity_id
_entity_poly.type
_entity_poly.pdbx_seq_one_letter_code
_entity_poly.pdbx_strand_id
1 'polypeptide(L)'
;MSEFLNQKSSIQGKVPSGYLNTIFDLTGDWLHDAADTKNLAFDGYFISLYHLHLTASPLVLHDSVKKSVPSHWDPEALSRFIQTYGTHIIVGMAVGGQDLLCVRQNYSSAIPSSELRGYLEDLGDV
;
A
#
# COMPACT_ATOMS: atom_id res chain seq x y z
N MET A 1 2.28 1.72 -11.66
CA MET A 1 2.66 1.76 -10.23
C MET A 1 1.80 0.84 -9.38
N SER A 2 0.47 1.04 -9.27
CA SER A 2 -0.40 0.21 -8.40
C SER A 2 -0.28 -1.28 -8.64
N GLU A 3 -0.38 -1.72 -9.89
CA GLU A 3 -0.29 -3.14 -10.23
C GLU A 3 1.06 -3.75 -9.80
N PHE A 4 2.16 -3.02 -9.95
CA PHE A 4 3.48 -3.45 -9.52
C PHE A 4 3.57 -3.65 -8.00
N LEU A 5 3.11 -2.67 -7.20
CA LEU A 5 3.15 -2.76 -5.74
C LEU A 5 2.18 -3.82 -5.20
N ASN A 6 1.03 -3.99 -5.85
CA ASN A 6 0.06 -5.03 -5.52
C ASN A 6 0.66 -6.42 -5.77
N GLN A 7 1.30 -6.63 -6.93
CA GLN A 7 1.98 -7.90 -7.23
C GLN A 7 3.09 -8.22 -6.24
N LYS A 8 3.87 -7.22 -5.80
CA LYS A 8 4.86 -7.39 -4.72
C LYS A 8 4.23 -7.83 -3.40
N SER A 9 2.97 -7.47 -3.17
CA SER A 9 2.17 -7.86 -2.01
C SER A 9 1.29 -9.10 -2.25
N SER A 10 1.47 -9.81 -3.38
CA SER A 10 0.62 -10.94 -3.79
C SER A 10 -0.88 -10.59 -3.90
N ILE A 11 -1.20 -9.33 -4.17
CA ILE A 11 -2.55 -8.82 -4.44
C ILE A 11 -2.70 -8.68 -5.96
N GLN A 12 -3.84 -9.11 -6.49
CA GLN A 12 -4.15 -8.98 -7.92
C GLN A 12 -4.88 -7.68 -8.22
N GLY A 13 -4.70 -7.17 -9.44
CA GLY A 13 -5.46 -6.02 -9.96
C GLY A 13 -4.74 -4.67 -9.83
N LYS A 14 -5.46 -3.63 -10.24
CA LYS A 14 -4.92 -2.28 -10.51
C LYS A 14 -5.37 -1.21 -9.50
N VAL A 15 -6.22 -1.59 -8.54
CA VAL A 15 -6.70 -0.67 -7.50
C VAL A 15 -5.57 -0.39 -6.52
N PRO A 16 -5.26 0.88 -6.21
CA PRO A 16 -4.22 1.24 -5.24
C PRO A 16 -4.42 0.52 -3.91
N SER A 17 -3.38 -0.20 -3.47
CA SER A 17 -3.35 -0.79 -2.13
C SER A 17 -3.10 0.29 -1.08
N GLY A 18 -3.44 -0.02 0.17
CA GLY A 18 -3.10 0.85 1.31
C GLY A 18 -1.61 1.16 1.37
N TYR A 19 -0.75 0.21 1.01
CA TYR A 19 0.71 0.44 0.94
C TYR A 19 1.08 1.54 -0.07
N LEU A 20 0.54 1.49 -1.29
CA LEU A 20 0.77 2.55 -2.28
C LEU A 20 0.28 3.90 -1.76
N ASN A 21 -0.92 3.92 -1.15
CA ASN A 21 -1.49 5.16 -0.61
C ASN A 21 -0.59 5.73 0.48
N THR A 22 -0.06 4.90 1.38
CA THR A 22 0.85 5.35 2.44
C THR A 22 2.15 5.92 1.91
N ILE A 23 2.83 5.26 0.96
CA ILE A 23 4.15 5.73 0.51
C ILE A 23 4.09 6.98 -0.38
N PHE A 24 2.94 7.29 -0.98
CA PHE A 24 2.73 8.48 -1.81
C PHE A 24 1.80 9.53 -1.18
N ASP A 25 1.45 9.36 0.10
CA ASP A 25 0.56 10.25 0.84
C ASP A 25 -0.78 10.50 0.10
N LEU A 26 -1.44 9.41 -0.29
CA LEU A 26 -2.76 9.41 -0.90
C LEU A 26 -3.83 9.12 0.17
N THR A 27 -4.98 9.77 0.04
CA THR A 27 -6.10 9.65 0.99
C THR A 27 -6.87 8.34 0.85
N GLY A 28 -6.74 7.68 -0.30
CA GLY A 28 -7.47 6.46 -0.65
C GLY A 28 -8.65 6.71 -1.58
N ASP A 29 -9.02 7.97 -1.79
CA ASP A 29 -9.87 8.38 -2.90
C ASP A 29 -9.01 8.57 -4.16
N TRP A 30 -8.57 7.43 -4.69
CA TRP A 30 -7.51 7.38 -5.71
C TRP A 30 -7.82 8.22 -6.95
N LEU A 31 -9.10 8.37 -7.31
CA LEU A 31 -9.50 9.14 -8.49
C LEU A 31 -9.22 10.63 -8.30
N HIS A 32 -9.55 11.15 -7.11
CA HIS A 32 -9.27 12.53 -6.74
C HIS A 32 -7.79 12.74 -6.41
N ASP A 33 -7.15 11.80 -5.72
CA ASP A 33 -5.72 11.88 -5.40
C ASP A 33 -4.84 11.90 -6.67
N ALA A 34 -5.25 11.17 -7.71
CA ALA A 34 -4.53 11.14 -8.98
C ALA A 34 -4.70 12.41 -9.83
N ALA A 35 -5.72 13.25 -9.56
CA ALA A 35 -6.10 14.35 -10.44
C ALA A 35 -4.99 15.40 -10.63
N ASP A 36 -4.22 15.71 -9.57
CA ASP A 36 -3.09 16.65 -9.63
C ASP A 36 -1.73 15.93 -9.79
N THR A 37 -1.72 14.60 -9.91
CA THR A 37 -0.48 13.81 -9.97
C THR A 37 -0.08 13.54 -11.41
N LYS A 38 1.03 14.13 -11.85
CA LYS A 38 1.62 13.92 -13.18
C LYS A 38 2.40 12.61 -13.25
N ASN A 39 3.29 12.39 -12.29
CA ASN A 39 4.11 11.17 -12.21
C ASN A 39 4.28 10.74 -10.75
N LEU A 40 4.42 9.43 -10.56
CA LEU A 40 4.84 8.82 -9.30
C LEU A 40 6.17 8.11 -9.54
N ALA A 41 7.13 8.33 -8.66
CA ALA A 41 8.43 7.69 -8.73
C ALA A 41 8.91 7.38 -7.31
N PHE A 42 9.59 6.26 -7.13
CA PHE A 42 10.20 5.93 -5.85
C PHE A 42 11.51 5.18 -6.08
N ASP A 43 12.40 5.29 -5.12
CA ASP A 43 13.58 4.44 -4.97
C ASP A 43 13.67 3.99 -3.52
N GLY A 44 14.36 2.88 -3.25
CA GLY A 44 14.49 2.42 -1.89
C GLY A 44 15.26 1.13 -1.69
N TYR A 45 15.70 0.95 -0.45
CA TYR A 45 16.46 -0.20 0.01
C TYR A 45 15.64 -1.03 0.99
N PHE A 46 15.55 -2.33 0.75
CA PHE A 46 14.76 -3.26 1.56
C PHE A 46 15.66 -4.34 2.15
N ILE A 47 15.66 -4.45 3.48
CA ILE A 47 16.37 -5.51 4.21
C ILE A 47 15.33 -6.44 4.81
N SER A 48 15.44 -7.73 4.50
CA SER A 48 14.67 -8.79 5.16
C SER A 48 15.56 -9.48 6.19
N LEU A 49 15.18 -9.42 7.46
CA LEU A 49 15.88 -10.09 8.55
C LEU A 49 15.35 -11.51 8.78
N TYR A 50 14.03 -11.70 8.65
CA TYR A 50 13.40 -13.01 8.71
C TYR A 50 12.06 -13.01 7.98
N HIS A 51 11.57 -14.20 7.65
CA HIS A 51 10.29 -14.40 6.99
C HIS A 51 9.30 -15.10 7.93
N LEU A 52 8.09 -14.56 8.00
CA LEU A 52 6.96 -15.16 8.71
C LEU A 52 5.97 -15.68 7.70
N HIS A 53 5.45 -16.89 7.93
CA HIS A 53 4.40 -17.49 7.13
C HIS A 53 3.36 -18.13 8.04
N LEU A 54 2.09 -17.90 7.76
CA LEU A 54 1.00 -18.62 8.40
C LEU A 54 0.94 -20.03 7.86
N THR A 55 1.21 -21.00 8.73
CA THR A 55 1.19 -22.44 8.40
C THR A 55 -0.05 -23.15 8.94
N ALA A 56 -0.83 -22.49 9.80
CA ALA A 56 -2.01 -23.07 10.42
C ALA A 56 -3.15 -23.27 9.42
N SER A 57 -3.75 -24.47 9.43
CA SER A 57 -4.95 -24.80 8.67
C SER A 57 -5.81 -25.78 9.48
N PRO A 58 -7.08 -25.44 9.80
CA PRO A 58 -7.78 -24.21 9.44
C PRO A 58 -7.36 -23.00 10.30
N LEU A 59 -7.49 -21.80 9.74
CA LEU A 59 -7.34 -20.56 10.51
C LEU A 59 -8.53 -20.36 11.45
N VAL A 60 -8.27 -19.97 12.70
CA VAL A 60 -9.30 -19.65 13.70
C VAL A 60 -9.34 -18.14 13.90
N LEU A 61 -10.50 -17.54 13.66
CA LEU A 61 -10.69 -16.11 13.92
C LEU A 61 -10.66 -15.82 15.42
N HIS A 62 -10.03 -14.70 15.80
CA HIS A 62 -10.12 -14.17 17.15
C HIS A 62 -11.57 -13.81 17.49
N ASP A 63 -12.00 -14.03 18.74
CA ASP A 63 -13.40 -13.86 19.11
C ASP A 63 -13.91 -12.42 18.98
N SER A 64 -13.03 -11.43 19.11
CA SER A 64 -13.38 -10.03 18.82
C SER A 64 -13.77 -9.83 17.35
N VAL A 65 -13.01 -10.41 16.42
CA VAL A 65 -13.29 -10.34 14.97
C VAL A 65 -14.64 -10.98 14.68
N LYS A 66 -14.87 -12.20 15.20
CA LYS A 66 -16.15 -12.91 15.01
C LYS A 66 -17.35 -12.07 15.48
N LYS A 67 -17.24 -11.47 16.66
CA LYS A 67 -18.30 -10.64 17.27
C LYS A 67 -18.53 -9.33 16.51
N SER A 68 -17.51 -8.81 15.82
CA SER A 68 -17.64 -7.58 15.03
C SER A 68 -18.28 -7.79 13.66
N VAL A 69 -18.40 -9.03 13.18
CA VAL A 69 -19.07 -9.31 11.90
C VAL A 69 -20.59 -9.07 12.08
N PRO A 70 -21.21 -8.20 11.26
CA PRO A 70 -22.65 -7.99 11.30
C PRO A 70 -23.40 -9.30 11.02
N SER A 71 -24.43 -9.60 11.81
CA SER A 71 -25.24 -10.82 11.65
C SER A 71 -26.20 -10.77 10.46
N HIS A 72 -26.40 -9.58 9.88
CA HIS A 72 -27.27 -9.32 8.73
C HIS A 72 -26.62 -8.26 7.84
N TRP A 73 -27.15 -8.07 6.64
CA TRP A 73 -26.68 -7.03 5.73
C TRP A 73 -26.97 -5.63 6.30
N ASP A 74 -25.91 -4.93 6.69
CA ASP A 74 -25.92 -3.53 7.12
C ASP A 74 -24.72 -2.83 6.48
N PRO A 75 -24.92 -1.98 5.45
CA PRO A 75 -23.86 -1.29 4.77
C PRO A 75 -22.96 -0.44 5.69
N GLU A 76 -23.54 0.19 6.70
CA GLU A 76 -22.80 1.07 7.61
C GLU A 76 -21.93 0.25 8.56
N ALA A 77 -22.48 -0.84 9.12
CA ALA A 77 -21.71 -1.74 9.97
C ALA A 77 -20.61 -2.49 9.19
N LEU A 78 -20.87 -2.89 7.94
CA LEU A 78 -19.85 -3.50 7.07
C LEU A 78 -18.74 -2.50 6.72
N SER A 79 -19.08 -1.25 6.42
CA SER A 79 -18.10 -0.19 6.19
C SER A 79 -17.19 0.00 7.40
N ARG A 80 -17.76 0.09 8.61
CA ARG A 80 -16.99 0.16 9.87
C ARG A 80 -16.12 -1.07 10.10
N PHE A 81 -16.62 -2.27 9.81
CA PHE A 81 -15.84 -3.50 9.92
C PHE A 81 -14.60 -3.45 9.03
N ILE A 82 -14.76 -3.06 7.76
CA ILE A 82 -13.66 -2.92 6.80
C ILE A 82 -12.67 -1.85 7.24
N GLN A 83 -13.15 -0.72 7.76
CA GLN A 83 -12.27 0.33 8.30
C GLN A 83 -11.47 -0.14 9.52
N THR A 84 -12.06 -1.01 10.34
CA THR A 84 -11.44 -1.49 11.58
C THR A 84 -10.45 -2.64 11.33
N TYR A 85 -10.83 -3.61 10.49
CA TYR A 85 -10.09 -4.86 10.30
C TYR A 85 -9.40 -4.97 8.95
N GLY A 86 -9.65 -4.04 8.02
CA GLY A 86 -9.11 -4.06 6.66
C GLY A 86 -9.87 -4.99 5.71
N THR A 87 -9.27 -5.21 4.54
CA THR A 87 -9.86 -6.01 3.45
C THR A 87 -9.12 -7.32 3.19
N HIS A 88 -7.89 -7.46 3.69
CA HIS A 88 -7.00 -8.60 3.43
C HIS A 88 -6.34 -9.06 4.73
N ILE A 89 -5.93 -10.33 4.77
CA ILE A 89 -5.07 -10.88 5.83
C ILE A 89 -3.66 -11.07 5.29
N ILE A 90 -2.67 -10.88 6.17
CA ILE A 90 -1.27 -11.19 5.85
C ILE A 90 -1.09 -12.70 6.02
N VAL A 91 -0.74 -13.43 4.96
CA VAL A 91 -0.45 -14.88 5.02
C VAL A 91 1.05 -15.19 5.03
N GLY A 92 1.87 -14.23 4.62
CA GLY A 92 3.31 -14.27 4.70
C GLY A 92 3.88 -12.87 4.60
N MET A 93 4.99 -12.62 5.30
CA MET A 93 5.68 -11.34 5.26
C MET A 93 7.17 -11.50 5.53
N ALA A 94 7.97 -10.63 4.92
CA ALA A 94 9.33 -10.38 5.39
C ALA A 94 9.29 -9.33 6.50
N VAL A 95 10.05 -9.54 7.55
CA VAL A 95 10.25 -8.57 8.64
C VAL A 95 11.69 -8.07 8.59
N GLY A 96 11.85 -6.77 8.67
CA GLY A 96 13.14 -6.11 8.62
C GLY A 96 12.99 -4.60 8.52
N GLY A 97 13.78 -3.97 7.66
CA GLY A 97 13.78 -2.53 7.46
C GLY A 97 13.52 -2.16 6.00
N GLN A 98 12.94 -0.98 5.80
CA GLN A 98 12.85 -0.35 4.50
C GLN A 98 13.27 1.11 4.63
N ASP A 99 14.04 1.59 3.67
CA ASP A 99 14.31 3.00 3.45
C ASP A 99 13.76 3.36 2.06
N LEU A 100 12.89 4.36 2.01
CA LEU A 100 12.11 4.67 0.82
C LEU A 100 12.10 6.18 0.57
N LEU A 101 12.56 6.55 -0.62
CA LEU A 101 12.42 7.88 -1.17
C LEU A 101 11.26 7.86 -2.17
N CYS A 102 10.19 8.59 -1.88
CA CYS A 102 9.01 8.65 -2.75
C CYS A 102 8.79 10.07 -3.25
N VAL A 103 8.55 10.22 -4.55
CA VAL A 103 8.26 11.48 -5.21
C VAL A 103 6.90 11.40 -5.87
N ARG A 104 6.04 12.36 -5.50
CA ARG A 104 4.78 12.64 -6.16
C ARG A 104 4.92 13.95 -6.92
N GLN A 105 5.06 13.87 -8.25
CA GLN A 105 5.21 15.05 -9.09
C GLN A 105 3.84 15.57 -9.49
N ASN A 106 3.59 16.86 -9.23
CA ASN A 106 2.38 17.53 -9.69
C ASN A 106 2.48 18.08 -11.12
N TYR A 107 1.36 18.44 -11.74
CA TYR A 107 1.36 18.99 -13.10
C TYR A 107 2.04 20.36 -13.21
N SER A 108 2.09 21.13 -12.13
CA SER A 108 2.79 22.42 -12.09
C SER A 108 4.32 22.31 -12.08
N SER A 109 4.87 21.11 -11.86
CA SER A 109 6.31 20.90 -11.78
C SER A 109 6.99 21.17 -13.12
N ALA A 110 8.02 22.03 -13.09
CA ALA A 110 8.86 22.32 -14.25
C ALA A 110 9.81 21.17 -14.62
N ILE A 111 9.96 20.16 -13.75
CA ILE A 111 10.88 19.04 -13.97
C ILE A 111 10.32 18.12 -15.08
N PRO A 112 11.07 17.80 -16.13
CA PRO A 112 10.68 16.81 -17.13
C PRO A 112 10.56 15.41 -16.52
N SER A 113 9.60 14.60 -16.99
CA SER A 113 9.43 13.22 -16.50
C SER A 113 10.68 12.36 -16.70
N SER A 114 11.50 12.67 -17.71
CA SER A 114 12.76 11.97 -18.00
C SER A 114 13.87 12.24 -16.98
N GLU A 115 13.81 13.37 -16.28
CA GLU A 115 14.83 13.77 -15.30
C GLU A 115 14.50 13.30 -13.89
N LEU A 116 13.23 12.98 -13.60
CA LEU A 116 12.78 12.54 -12.28
C LEU A 116 13.62 11.41 -11.68
N ARG A 117 14.07 10.48 -12.52
CA ARG A 117 14.92 9.37 -12.07
C ARG A 117 16.28 9.87 -11.57
N GLY A 118 16.92 10.79 -12.29
CA GLY A 118 18.20 11.37 -11.86
C GLY A 118 18.06 12.12 -10.54
N TYR A 119 16.98 12.88 -10.37
CA TYR A 119 16.69 13.55 -9.10
C TYR A 119 16.48 12.57 -7.93
N LEU A 120 15.87 11.41 -8.17
CA LEU A 120 15.74 10.37 -7.13
C LEU A 120 17.10 9.78 -6.76
N GLU A 121 17.94 9.49 -7.76
CA GLU A 121 19.30 8.96 -7.56
C GLU A 121 20.16 9.96 -6.77
N ASP A 122 20.14 11.25 -7.15
CA ASP A 122 20.86 12.33 -6.45
C ASP A 122 20.40 12.50 -4.98
N LEU A 123 19.11 12.27 -4.70
CA LEU A 123 18.57 12.33 -3.34
C LEU A 123 18.96 11.11 -2.50
N GLY A 124 19.17 9.96 -3.14
CA GLY A 124 19.57 8.71 -2.47
C GLY A 124 21.07 8.58 -2.21
N ASP A 125 21.91 9.30 -2.95
CA ASP A 125 23.37 9.28 -2.85
C ASP A 125 23.96 10.18 -1.74
N VAL A 126 23.12 10.74 -0.86
CA VAL A 126 23.53 11.64 0.26
C VAL A 126 24.07 10.87 1.46
#